data_AF-A0A9J7BI91-F1
#
_entry.id   AF-A0A9J7BI91-F1
#
_cell.length_a   1.000
_cell.length_b   1.000
_cell.length_c   1.000
_cell.angle_alpha   90.00
_cell.angle_beta   90.00
_cell.angle_gamma   90.00
#
_symmetry.space_group_name_H-M   'P 1'
#
loop_
_entity.id
_entity.type
_entity.pdbx_description
1 polymer ?
#
loop_
_entity_poly.entity_id
_entity_poly.type
_entity_poly.pdbx_seq_one_letter_code
_entity_poly.pdbx_strand_id
1 'polypeptide(L)'
;MPLTRVRTIFCVLSVLVILGFSSLRSQAQAALLMEEPYGLFGTLNPTGHAAIYFSRLCAETPVKLRRCEPGEPGAVIARYQGIAGYDWVAMPLYPYLYAVDDAADVPLRVNRDGVLHLRRAYHDEHMQSLGAKVHEGNFVHGGWAQLIGVSYERKIYAFRFDTTEEQDEALMGRLNDSRNHTQFNLLYSNCADFARGVMNDYFPHVFTRTFFPDAGMTTPRQITSKLVHYAKKHPETKLSIFAIPQIPGYRHLSHANMSVSGSLMTTAYAIPIAIFNPYLAGGLFIDYLVRGRFPRSYEHCPTLEPSELAELNDEPRFPPASAAPALQSRVTSTAPQPGAATIEPIALKEAIGSHE
;
A
#
# COMPACT_ATOMS: atom_id res chain seq x y z
N MET A 1 -5.17 -9.40 -66.23
CA MET A 1 -4.42 -8.78 -65.11
C MET A 1 -5.34 -8.32 -63.95
N PRO A 2 -6.04 -9.21 -63.20
CA PRO A 2 -6.71 -8.78 -61.95
C PRO A 2 -6.22 -9.46 -60.66
N LEU A 3 -5.57 -10.64 -60.73
CA LEU A 3 -5.23 -11.43 -59.52
C LEU A 3 -4.14 -10.81 -58.65
N THR A 4 -3.20 -10.05 -59.22
CA THR A 4 -2.08 -9.45 -58.47
C THR A 4 -2.55 -8.31 -57.57
N ARG A 5 -3.45 -7.43 -58.04
CA ARG A 5 -3.99 -6.32 -57.24
C ARG A 5 -4.80 -6.79 -56.02
N VAL A 6 -5.58 -7.86 -56.17
CA VAL A 6 -6.40 -8.39 -55.07
C VAL A 6 -5.54 -8.99 -53.96
N ARG A 7 -4.44 -9.70 -54.30
CA ARG A 7 -3.48 -10.22 -53.32
C ARG A 7 -2.75 -9.11 -52.58
N THR A 8 -2.36 -8.02 -53.26
CA THR A 8 -1.68 -6.90 -52.61
C THR A 8 -2.59 -6.17 -51.64
N ILE A 9 -3.86 -5.94 -52.01
CA ILE A 9 -4.86 -5.30 -51.13
C ILE A 9 -5.13 -6.17 -49.90
N PHE A 10 -5.26 -7.49 -50.08
CA PHE A 10 -5.48 -8.41 -48.96
C PHE A 10 -4.28 -8.43 -48.00
N CYS A 11 -3.04 -8.48 -48.50
CA CYS A 11 -1.85 -8.40 -47.66
C CYS A 11 -1.75 -7.07 -46.90
N VAL A 12 -2.06 -5.93 -47.53
CA VAL A 12 -2.02 -4.62 -46.86
C VAL A 12 -3.09 -4.51 -45.78
N LEU A 13 -4.30 -5.01 -46.03
CA LEU A 13 -5.37 -5.08 -45.03
C LEU A 13 -5.01 -6.02 -43.87
N SER A 14 -4.40 -7.18 -44.13
CA SER A 14 -3.94 -8.09 -43.08
C SER A 14 -2.85 -7.46 -42.21
N VAL A 15 -1.89 -6.74 -42.80
CA VAL A 15 -0.84 -6.03 -42.05
C VAL A 15 -1.42 -4.88 -41.21
N LEU A 16 -2.39 -4.13 -41.73
CA LEU A 16 -3.10 -3.09 -40.97
C LEU A 16 -3.94 -3.64 -39.81
N VAL A 17 -4.58 -4.80 -40.00
CA VAL A 17 -5.32 -5.49 -38.93
C VAL A 17 -4.34 -6.01 -37.86
N ILE A 18 -3.23 -6.63 -38.26
CA ILE A 18 -2.21 -7.12 -37.31
C ILE A 18 -1.59 -5.95 -36.52
N LEU A 19 -1.25 -4.83 -37.17
CA LEU A 19 -0.74 -3.63 -36.50
C LEU A 19 -1.78 -2.95 -35.60
N GLY A 20 -3.07 -3.01 -35.96
CA GLY A 20 -4.18 -2.51 -35.15
C GLY A 20 -4.46 -3.34 -33.88
N PHE A 21 -4.19 -4.66 -33.92
CA PHE A 21 -4.36 -5.54 -32.76
C PHE A 21 -3.14 -5.59 -31.83
N SER A 22 -1.94 -5.19 -32.28
CA SER A 22 -0.71 -5.23 -31.49
C SER A 22 -0.50 -4.03 -30.54
N SER A 23 -1.36 -3.01 -30.59
CA SER A 23 -1.10 -1.72 -29.91
C SER A 23 -1.94 -1.45 -28.65
N LEU A 24 -2.64 -2.45 -28.10
CA LEU A 24 -3.67 -2.24 -27.07
C LEU A 24 -3.45 -2.99 -25.75
N ARG A 25 -2.24 -3.53 -25.50
CA ARG A 25 -1.95 -4.24 -24.24
C ARG A 25 -0.64 -3.82 -23.61
N SER A 26 -0.65 -2.62 -23.04
CA SER A 26 0.07 -2.37 -21.78
C SER A 26 -0.51 -1.12 -21.13
N GLN A 27 -1.58 -1.30 -20.35
CA GLN A 27 -2.00 -0.25 -19.42
C GLN A 27 -0.92 -0.20 -18.33
N ALA A 28 -0.21 0.92 -18.24
CA ALA A 28 0.65 1.17 -17.10
C ALA A 28 -0.25 1.28 -15.85
N GLN A 29 0.22 0.79 -14.69
CA GLN A 29 -0.58 0.76 -13.48
C GLN A 29 0.27 1.16 -12.29
N ALA A 30 -0.34 1.91 -11.38
CA ALA A 30 0.25 2.29 -10.12
C ALA A 30 -0.74 2.09 -8.98
N ALA A 31 -0.24 1.96 -7.75
CA ALA A 31 -1.07 1.94 -6.58
C ALA A 31 -0.50 2.82 -5.47
N LEU A 32 -1.34 3.69 -4.92
CA LEU A 32 -1.00 4.40 -3.68
C LEU A 32 -1.20 3.43 -2.51
N LEU A 33 -0.10 3.10 -1.81
CA LEU A 33 -0.11 2.21 -0.66
C LEU A 33 -0.30 3.04 0.62
N MET A 34 -1.40 2.78 1.31
CA MET A 34 -1.68 3.33 2.63
C MET A 34 -1.41 2.28 3.69
N GLU A 35 -0.37 2.49 4.46
CA GLU A 35 0.09 1.50 5.44
C GLU A 35 -0.34 1.90 6.83
N GLU A 36 -0.92 0.96 7.56
CA GLU A 36 -1.43 1.21 8.90
C GLU A 36 -0.28 1.50 9.89
N PRO A 37 -0.49 2.42 10.84
CA PRO A 37 0.41 2.57 11.98
C PRO A 37 0.46 1.28 12.83
N TYR A 38 1.62 1.04 13.45
CA TYR A 38 1.84 -0.12 14.32
C TYR A 38 2.80 0.21 15.45
N GLY A 39 2.77 -0.62 16.49
CA GLY A 39 3.62 -0.47 17.68
C GLY A 39 3.41 0.85 18.42
N LEU A 40 4.29 1.13 19.38
CA LEU A 40 4.18 2.31 20.25
C LEU A 40 4.26 3.62 19.46
N PHE A 41 5.11 3.69 18.43
CA PHE A 41 5.19 4.88 17.58
C PHE A 41 3.88 5.12 16.83
N GLY A 42 3.25 4.05 16.31
CA GLY A 42 1.92 4.13 15.70
C GLY A 42 0.81 4.48 16.68
N THR A 43 0.97 4.19 17.98
CA THR A 43 0.03 4.64 19.02
C THR A 43 0.18 6.13 19.32
N LEU A 44 1.41 6.65 19.32
CA LEU A 44 1.70 8.06 19.59
C LEU A 44 1.47 8.95 18.36
N ASN A 45 1.67 8.41 17.17
CA ASN A 45 1.45 9.06 15.88
C ASN A 45 0.77 8.09 14.88
N PRO A 46 -0.56 7.91 14.96
CA PRO A 46 -1.35 6.99 14.15
C PRO A 46 -1.59 7.48 12.70
N THR A 47 -0.69 8.27 12.11
CA THR A 47 -0.81 8.67 10.70
C THR A 47 -0.46 7.54 9.73
N GLY A 48 0.38 6.60 10.14
CA GLY A 48 0.89 5.49 9.31
C GLY A 48 1.94 5.93 8.29
N HIS A 49 2.09 5.16 7.19
CA HIS A 49 3.05 5.43 6.11
C HIS A 49 2.37 5.46 4.73
N ALA A 50 3.02 6.11 3.77
CA ALA A 50 2.56 6.19 2.38
C ALA A 50 3.71 5.86 1.43
N ALA A 51 3.44 4.94 0.51
CA ALA A 51 4.34 4.52 -0.56
C ALA A 51 3.57 4.42 -1.87
N ILE A 52 4.27 4.35 -3.01
CA ILE A 52 3.62 4.19 -4.31
C ILE A 52 4.24 3.01 -5.04
N TYR A 53 3.40 2.08 -5.42
CA TYR A 53 3.74 0.94 -6.25
C TYR A 53 3.58 1.29 -7.74
N PHE A 54 4.49 0.80 -8.57
CA PHE A 54 4.43 0.90 -10.03
C PHE A 54 4.69 -0.46 -10.65
N SER A 55 3.80 -0.91 -11.55
CA SER A 55 3.92 -2.19 -12.24
C SER A 55 4.98 -2.19 -13.34
N ARG A 56 5.30 -1.01 -13.89
CA ARG A 56 6.22 -0.86 -15.03
C ARG A 56 7.58 -0.27 -14.67
N LEU A 57 7.74 0.23 -13.44
CA LEU A 57 8.99 0.77 -12.95
C LEU A 57 9.59 -0.21 -11.96
N CYS A 58 10.82 -0.64 -12.24
CA CYS A 58 11.58 -1.57 -11.42
C CYS A 58 12.82 -0.88 -10.86
N ALA A 59 13.31 -1.36 -9.73
CA ALA A 59 14.56 -0.89 -9.16
C ALA A 59 15.74 -1.49 -9.94
N GLU A 60 16.57 -0.66 -10.57
CA GLU A 60 17.91 -1.07 -11.04
C GLU A 60 18.86 -1.16 -9.84
N THR A 61 18.74 -0.19 -8.94
CA THR A 61 19.33 -0.17 -7.60
C THR A 61 18.29 0.42 -6.65
N PRO A 62 18.48 0.38 -5.32
CA PRO A 62 17.52 0.98 -4.41
C PRO A 62 17.32 2.50 -4.58
N VAL A 63 18.15 3.17 -5.39
CA VAL A 63 18.11 4.61 -5.65
C VAL A 63 18.12 4.97 -7.15
N LYS A 64 17.84 3.98 -8.02
CA LYS A 64 17.78 4.17 -9.47
C LYS A 64 16.70 3.29 -10.07
N LEU A 65 15.83 3.90 -10.86
CA LEU A 65 14.73 3.23 -11.54
C LEU A 65 15.10 2.84 -12.97
N ARG A 66 14.44 1.81 -13.46
CA ARG A 66 14.44 1.40 -14.86
C ARG A 66 13.05 0.89 -15.24
N ARG A 67 12.81 0.69 -16.54
CA ARG A 67 11.65 -0.09 -16.99
C ARG A 67 11.75 -1.52 -16.49
N CYS A 68 10.62 -2.08 -16.10
CA CYS A 68 10.51 -3.50 -15.82
C CYS A 68 10.61 -4.32 -17.11
N GLU A 69 11.30 -5.44 -17.02
CA GLU A 69 11.29 -6.50 -18.02
C GLU A 69 10.00 -7.35 -17.88
N PRO A 70 9.60 -8.09 -18.93
CA PRO A 70 8.44 -8.95 -18.86
C PRO A 70 8.53 -9.95 -17.71
N GLY A 71 7.50 -9.97 -16.85
CA GLY A 71 7.40 -10.88 -15.70
C GLY A 71 7.93 -10.30 -14.39
N GLU A 72 8.55 -9.12 -14.38
CA GLU A 72 8.96 -8.48 -13.14
C GLU A 72 7.77 -7.86 -12.38
N PRO A 73 7.73 -7.97 -11.04
CA PRO A 73 6.57 -7.60 -10.23
C PRO A 73 6.51 -6.10 -9.91
N GLY A 74 7.26 -5.24 -10.59
CA GLY A 74 7.31 -3.81 -10.29
C GLY A 74 8.10 -3.45 -9.02
N ALA A 75 8.05 -2.17 -8.66
CA ALA A 75 8.72 -1.64 -7.48
C ALA A 75 7.83 -0.68 -6.69
N VAL A 76 8.08 -0.65 -5.38
CA VAL A 76 7.51 0.30 -4.44
C VAL A 76 8.52 1.41 -4.20
N ILE A 77 8.08 2.65 -4.42
CA ILE A 77 8.88 3.86 -4.24
C ILE A 77 8.33 4.64 -3.05
N ALA A 78 9.21 4.97 -2.12
CA ALA A 78 8.83 5.69 -0.91
C ALA A 78 9.95 6.54 -0.35
N ARG A 79 9.58 7.51 0.48
CA ARG A 79 10.50 8.32 1.26
C ARG A 79 10.53 7.83 2.70
N TYR A 80 11.73 7.57 3.20
CA TYR A 80 11.98 7.12 4.57
C TYR A 80 12.99 8.02 5.29
N GLN A 81 12.94 8.02 6.61
CA GLN A 81 13.93 8.69 7.44
C GLN A 81 15.18 7.81 7.58
N GLY A 82 16.37 8.41 7.45
CA GLY A 82 17.62 7.76 7.86
C GLY A 82 18.21 6.75 6.87
N ILE A 83 17.82 6.80 5.60
CA ILE A 83 18.30 5.84 4.58
C ILE A 83 19.47 6.42 3.79
N ALA A 84 20.71 6.26 4.30
CA ALA A 84 21.96 6.65 3.61
C ALA A 84 22.00 8.09 3.04
N GLY A 85 21.17 9.00 3.55
CA GLY A 85 21.07 10.36 3.00
C GLY A 85 20.22 10.48 1.73
N TYR A 86 19.54 9.43 1.30
CA TYR A 86 18.63 9.43 0.16
C TYR A 86 17.23 9.92 0.53
N ASP A 87 16.61 10.63 -0.42
CA ASP A 87 15.28 11.21 -0.25
C ASP A 87 14.15 10.25 -0.59
N TRP A 88 14.41 9.36 -1.54
CA TRP A 88 13.52 8.29 -1.92
C TRP A 88 14.33 7.03 -2.20
N VAL A 89 13.67 5.89 -1.99
CA VAL A 89 14.20 4.58 -2.33
C VAL A 89 13.15 3.75 -3.06
N ALA A 90 13.60 2.85 -3.91
CA ALA A 90 12.79 1.91 -4.65
C ALA A 90 13.14 0.48 -4.22
N MET A 91 12.13 -0.30 -3.89
CA MET A 91 12.27 -1.70 -3.48
C MET A 91 11.41 -2.58 -4.39
N PRO A 92 11.87 -3.76 -4.82
CA PRO A 92 10.99 -4.71 -5.52
C PRO A 92 9.79 -5.08 -4.62
N LEU A 93 8.63 -5.37 -5.24
CA LEU A 93 7.36 -5.53 -4.53
C LEU A 93 7.39 -6.60 -3.43
N TYR A 94 7.84 -7.81 -3.76
CA TYR A 94 7.87 -8.94 -2.81
C TYR A 94 8.82 -8.68 -1.62
N PRO A 95 10.07 -8.23 -1.83
CA PRO A 95 10.95 -7.86 -0.72
C PRO A 95 10.39 -6.75 0.15
N TYR A 96 9.77 -5.73 -0.46
CA TYR A 96 9.14 -4.65 0.28
C TYR A 96 8.07 -5.18 1.24
N LEU A 97 7.17 -6.03 0.74
CA LEU A 97 6.05 -6.55 1.53
C LEU A 97 6.45 -7.68 2.48
N TYR A 98 7.30 -8.60 2.04
CA TYR A 98 7.53 -9.90 2.69
C TYR A 98 9.01 -10.30 2.85
N ALA A 99 9.98 -9.44 2.56
CA ALA A 99 11.40 -9.75 2.75
C ALA A 99 11.93 -11.00 2.00
N VAL A 100 11.23 -11.41 0.93
CA VAL A 100 11.58 -12.54 0.06
C VAL A 100 11.41 -12.12 -1.39
N ASP A 101 12.05 -12.83 -2.32
CA ASP A 101 11.96 -12.53 -3.75
C ASP A 101 10.71 -13.11 -4.43
N ASP A 102 10.19 -14.23 -3.94
CA ASP A 102 9.07 -14.96 -4.54
C ASP A 102 7.87 -15.11 -3.59
N ALA A 103 6.67 -15.17 -4.16
CA ALA A 103 5.43 -15.41 -3.43
C ALA A 103 5.43 -16.74 -2.68
N ALA A 104 6.06 -17.78 -3.24
CA ALA A 104 6.11 -19.12 -2.68
C ALA A 104 6.91 -19.19 -1.36
N ASP A 105 7.83 -18.24 -1.16
CA ASP A 105 8.68 -18.17 0.03
C ASP A 105 8.03 -17.37 1.17
N VAL A 106 6.84 -16.81 0.95
CA VAL A 106 6.13 -16.02 1.96
C VAL A 106 5.55 -16.95 3.04
N PRO A 107 5.98 -16.81 4.31
CA PRO A 107 5.48 -17.66 5.38
C PRO A 107 4.02 -17.30 5.73
N LEU A 108 3.19 -18.32 5.93
CA LEU A 108 1.80 -18.16 6.40
C LEU A 108 1.70 -17.53 7.81
N ARG A 109 2.73 -17.75 8.63
CA ARG A 109 2.87 -17.20 9.98
C ARG A 109 4.35 -17.10 10.32
N VAL A 110 4.75 -16.03 11.00
CA VAL A 110 6.16 -15.81 11.36
C VAL A 110 6.26 -15.19 12.75
N ASN A 111 7.28 -15.54 13.52
CA ASN A 111 7.57 -14.92 14.82
C ASN A 111 8.64 -13.82 14.66
N ARG A 112 9.03 -13.17 15.76
CA ARG A 112 10.06 -12.12 15.76
C ARG A 112 11.37 -12.55 15.13
N ASP A 113 11.89 -13.70 15.54
CA ASP A 113 13.20 -14.18 15.06
C ASP A 113 13.16 -14.53 13.56
N GLY A 114 12.04 -15.09 13.09
CA GLY A 114 11.83 -15.36 11.68
C GLY A 114 11.80 -14.08 10.83
N VAL A 115 11.10 -13.02 11.29
CA VAL A 115 11.09 -11.73 10.57
C VAL A 115 12.48 -11.12 10.51
N LEU A 116 13.22 -11.13 11.63
CA LEU A 116 14.58 -10.62 11.68
C LEU A 116 15.51 -11.42 10.76
N HIS A 117 15.36 -12.74 10.72
CA HIS A 117 16.15 -13.60 9.85
C HIS A 117 15.88 -13.29 8.37
N LEU A 118 14.62 -13.25 7.94
CA LEU A 118 14.25 -12.95 6.54
C LEU A 118 14.76 -11.57 6.12
N ARG A 119 14.51 -10.55 6.95
CA ARG A 119 14.96 -9.18 6.70
C ARG A 119 16.48 -9.07 6.56
N ARG A 120 17.24 -9.73 7.43
CA ARG A 120 18.71 -9.71 7.40
C ARG A 120 19.26 -10.49 6.21
N ALA A 121 18.69 -11.65 5.91
CA ALA A 121 19.06 -12.43 4.73
C ALA A 121 18.92 -11.58 3.45
N TYR A 122 17.76 -10.95 3.25
CA TYR A 122 17.54 -10.09 2.09
C TYR A 122 18.47 -8.86 2.09
N HIS A 123 18.65 -8.21 3.24
CA HIS A 123 19.54 -7.06 3.35
C HIS A 123 20.98 -7.40 2.96
N ASP A 124 21.51 -8.50 3.50
CA ASP A 124 22.89 -8.90 3.31
C ASP A 124 23.16 -9.35 1.87
N GLU A 125 22.16 -9.91 1.19
CA GLU A 125 22.28 -10.32 -0.20
C GLU A 125 22.10 -9.16 -1.20
N HIS A 126 21.10 -8.28 -0.99
CA HIS A 126 20.68 -7.34 -2.04
C HIS A 126 20.91 -5.86 -1.73
N MET A 127 21.10 -5.48 -0.46
CA MET A 127 21.07 -4.07 -0.04
C MET A 127 22.43 -3.48 0.29
N GLN A 128 23.52 -4.24 0.13
CA GLN A 128 24.88 -3.72 0.36
C GLN A 128 25.20 -2.49 -0.50
N SER A 129 24.57 -2.37 -1.68
CA SER A 129 24.70 -1.24 -2.61
C SER A 129 24.20 0.09 -2.03
N LEU A 130 23.30 0.07 -1.04
CA LEU A 130 22.83 1.25 -0.32
C LEU A 130 23.89 1.83 0.62
N GLY A 131 24.96 1.07 0.85
CA GLY A 131 26.13 1.44 1.65
C GLY A 131 26.18 0.70 2.98
N ALA A 132 27.38 0.25 3.37
CA ALA A 132 27.64 -0.52 4.59
C ALA A 132 27.32 0.21 5.92
N LYS A 133 26.82 1.45 5.87
CA LYS A 133 26.53 2.30 7.03
C LYS A 133 25.04 2.57 7.24
N VAL A 134 24.14 1.98 6.44
CA VAL A 134 22.71 2.10 6.73
C VAL A 134 22.40 1.26 7.96
N HIS A 135 21.91 1.91 9.01
CA HIS A 135 21.53 1.20 10.23
C HIS A 135 20.22 0.44 10.01
N GLU A 136 20.04 -0.68 10.73
CA GLU A 136 18.79 -1.46 10.75
C GLU A 136 17.58 -0.58 11.10
N GLY A 137 17.82 0.44 11.91
CA GLY A 137 16.80 1.32 12.44
C GLY A 137 16.45 0.92 13.87
N ASN A 138 15.85 1.83 14.60
CA ASN A 138 15.37 1.60 15.96
C ASN A 138 14.10 2.43 16.20
N PHE A 139 13.63 2.45 17.46
CA PHE A 139 12.42 3.18 17.82
C PHE A 139 12.50 4.70 17.57
N VAL A 140 13.70 5.27 17.55
CA VAL A 140 13.94 6.72 17.46
C VAL A 140 14.41 7.15 16.07
N HIS A 141 15.13 6.27 15.37
CA HIS A 141 15.74 6.54 14.07
C HIS A 141 15.30 5.50 13.06
N GLY A 142 14.82 5.97 11.89
CA GLY A 142 14.54 5.10 10.76
C GLY A 142 15.80 4.40 10.23
N GLY A 143 15.60 3.34 9.47
CA GLY A 143 16.66 2.48 8.96
C GLY A 143 16.12 1.48 7.96
N TRP A 144 17.00 0.62 7.44
CA TRP A 144 16.67 -0.27 6.32
C TRP A 144 15.57 -1.27 6.67
N ALA A 145 15.35 -1.63 7.95
CA ALA A 145 14.28 -2.55 8.34
C ALA A 145 12.88 -2.01 8.04
N GLN A 146 12.74 -0.70 7.79
CA GLN A 146 11.48 -0.09 7.34
C GLN A 146 11.19 -0.34 5.86
N LEU A 147 12.19 -0.78 5.08
CA LEU A 147 12.10 -0.97 3.63
C LEU A 147 11.75 -2.40 3.21
N ILE A 148 11.75 -3.34 4.15
CA ILE A 148 11.72 -4.77 3.87
C ILE A 148 10.72 -5.47 4.79
N GLY A 149 9.85 -6.31 4.23
CA GLY A 149 8.91 -7.09 5.02
C GLY A 149 7.89 -6.25 5.78
N VAL A 150 7.34 -5.20 5.17
CA VAL A 150 6.41 -4.28 5.87
C VAL A 150 5.10 -4.95 6.27
N SER A 151 4.65 -5.99 5.56
CA SER A 151 3.42 -6.73 5.87
C SER A 151 3.54 -7.63 7.11
N TYR A 152 4.73 -7.80 7.69
CA TYR A 152 4.87 -8.49 8.98
C TYR A 152 4.46 -7.60 10.17
N GLU A 153 4.42 -6.29 9.97
CA GLU A 153 4.19 -5.33 11.04
C GLU A 153 2.84 -4.63 10.93
N ARG A 154 2.23 -4.63 9.74
CA ARG A 154 1.03 -3.84 9.46
C ARG A 154 0.25 -4.33 8.25
N LYS A 155 -1.05 -4.04 8.25
CA LYS A 155 -1.94 -4.14 7.10
C LYS A 155 -1.71 -2.95 6.17
N ILE A 156 -1.88 -3.17 4.86
CA ILE A 156 -1.72 -2.15 3.83
C ILE A 156 -2.95 -2.13 2.94
N TYR A 157 -3.39 -0.95 2.52
CA TYR A 157 -4.42 -0.79 1.49
C TYR A 157 -3.79 -0.24 0.22
N ALA A 158 -3.95 -0.95 -0.88
CA ALA A 158 -3.48 -0.54 -2.20
C ALA A 158 -4.63 0.11 -2.98
N PHE A 159 -4.49 1.40 -3.28
CA PHE A 159 -5.41 2.18 -4.10
C PHE A 159 -4.86 2.22 -5.52
N ARG A 160 -5.21 1.21 -6.33
CA ARG A 160 -4.74 1.02 -7.70
C ARG A 160 -5.47 1.93 -8.68
N PHE A 161 -4.73 2.60 -9.56
CA PHE A 161 -5.23 3.45 -10.63
C PHE A 161 -4.43 3.23 -11.91
N ASP A 162 -5.05 3.53 -13.05
CA ASP A 162 -4.39 3.43 -14.35
C ASP A 162 -3.43 4.62 -14.57
N THR A 163 -2.27 4.32 -15.16
CA THR A 163 -1.28 5.31 -15.61
C THR A 163 -1.02 5.12 -17.10
N THR A 164 -0.33 6.07 -17.73
CA THR A 164 0.20 5.89 -19.09
C THR A 164 1.70 5.65 -19.07
N GLU A 165 2.22 5.03 -20.14
CA GLU A 165 3.66 4.81 -20.26
C GLU A 165 4.43 6.12 -20.18
N GLU A 166 3.92 7.16 -20.84
CA GLU A 166 4.55 8.48 -20.88
C GLU A 166 4.62 9.12 -19.50
N GLN A 167 3.60 8.91 -18.65
CA GLN A 167 3.60 9.41 -17.27
C GLN A 167 4.65 8.68 -16.43
N ASP A 168 4.74 7.37 -16.55
CA ASP A 168 5.72 6.54 -15.82
C ASP A 168 7.15 6.86 -16.27
N GLU A 169 7.38 7.07 -17.58
CA GLU A 169 8.67 7.50 -18.12
C GLU A 169 9.08 8.89 -17.64
N ALA A 170 8.13 9.83 -17.60
CA ALA A 170 8.37 11.18 -17.09
C ALA A 170 8.72 11.15 -15.59
N LEU A 171 8.01 10.32 -14.80
CA LEU A 171 8.32 10.10 -13.39
C LEU A 171 9.73 9.52 -13.22
N MET A 172 10.04 8.45 -13.96
CA MET A 172 11.32 7.76 -13.91
C MET A 172 12.47 8.72 -14.24
N GLY A 173 12.37 9.45 -15.36
CA GLY A 173 13.37 10.43 -15.77
C GLY A 173 13.59 11.47 -14.68
N ARG A 174 12.52 12.07 -14.16
CA ARG A 174 12.63 13.07 -13.09
C ARG A 174 13.29 12.53 -11.83
N LEU A 175 12.95 11.33 -11.39
CA LEU A 175 13.53 10.75 -10.17
C LEU A 175 15.01 10.40 -10.37
N ASN A 176 15.36 9.79 -11.50
CA ASN A 176 16.74 9.43 -11.84
C ASN A 176 17.64 10.64 -12.09
N ASP A 177 17.10 11.73 -12.65
CA ASP A 177 17.85 12.97 -12.88
C ASP A 177 18.00 13.82 -11.60
N SER A 178 17.20 13.53 -10.57
CA SER A 178 17.30 14.21 -9.29
C SER A 178 18.58 13.82 -8.55
N ARG A 179 19.11 14.73 -7.72
CA ARG A 179 20.25 14.40 -6.86
C ARG A 179 19.92 13.32 -5.81
N ASN A 180 18.64 13.06 -5.54
CA ASN A 180 18.14 12.16 -4.50
C ASN A 180 18.79 12.39 -3.11
N HIS A 181 18.85 13.63 -2.64
CA HIS A 181 19.35 13.96 -1.30
C HIS A 181 18.20 14.24 -0.35
N THR A 182 18.21 13.57 0.80
CA THR A 182 17.11 13.61 1.76
C THR A 182 16.77 15.02 2.18
N GLN A 183 15.49 15.35 2.06
CA GLN A 183 14.91 16.54 2.67
C GLN A 183 13.93 16.14 3.77
N PHE A 184 14.08 14.94 4.34
CA PHE A 184 13.08 14.38 5.23
C PHE A 184 12.81 15.28 6.43
N ASN A 185 11.55 15.60 6.63
CA ASN A 185 11.04 16.18 7.86
C ASN A 185 9.64 15.66 8.13
N LEU A 186 9.39 15.20 9.35
CA LEU A 186 8.12 14.60 9.73
C LEU A 186 6.91 15.52 9.47
N LEU A 187 7.06 16.83 9.64
CA LEU A 187 5.97 17.81 9.56
C LEU A 187 5.75 18.33 8.13
N TYR A 188 6.82 18.58 7.38
CA TYR A 188 6.74 19.32 6.10
C TYR A 188 7.43 18.65 4.92
N SER A 189 8.02 17.47 5.08
CA SER A 189 8.71 16.76 4.00
C SER A 189 8.80 15.27 4.31
N ASN A 190 7.64 14.65 4.55
CA ASN A 190 7.53 13.24 4.96
C ASN A 190 7.17 12.31 3.79
N CYS A 191 6.89 11.03 4.10
CA CYS A 191 6.46 10.02 3.12
C CYS A 191 5.20 10.43 2.33
N ALA A 192 4.21 11.01 3.01
CA ALA A 192 2.98 11.45 2.37
C ALA A 192 3.18 12.72 1.52
N ASP A 193 4.12 13.60 1.88
CA ASP A 193 4.52 14.72 1.03
C ASP A 193 5.22 14.28 -0.25
N PHE A 194 6.10 13.28 -0.14
CA PHE A 194 6.71 12.65 -1.32
C PHE A 194 5.62 12.02 -2.21
N ALA A 195 4.75 11.20 -1.63
CA ALA A 195 3.64 10.58 -2.36
C ALA A 195 2.73 11.64 -3.00
N ARG A 196 2.40 12.72 -2.28
CA ARG A 196 1.65 13.87 -2.82
C ARG A 196 2.36 14.51 -4.02
N GLY A 197 3.68 14.62 -3.98
CA GLY A 197 4.48 15.11 -5.10
C GLY A 197 4.31 14.24 -6.33
N VAL A 198 4.59 12.93 -6.18
CA VAL A 198 4.44 11.93 -7.25
C VAL A 198 3.01 11.87 -7.80
N MET A 199 2.01 11.82 -6.92
CA MET A 199 0.60 11.75 -7.31
C MET A 199 0.14 13.00 -8.07
N ASN A 200 0.76 14.16 -7.89
CA ASN A 200 0.45 15.36 -8.68
C ASN A 200 1.01 15.32 -10.11
N ASP A 201 1.93 14.41 -10.44
CA ASP A 201 2.34 14.20 -11.84
C ASP A 201 1.27 13.45 -12.63
N TYR A 202 0.60 12.52 -11.96
CA TYR A 202 -0.50 11.75 -12.53
C TYR A 202 -1.83 12.51 -12.48
N PHE A 203 -2.05 13.28 -11.41
CA PHE A 203 -3.27 14.05 -11.20
C PHE A 203 -2.95 15.51 -10.83
N PRO A 204 -2.65 16.35 -11.84
CA PRO A 204 -2.21 17.72 -11.61
C PRO A 204 -3.17 18.51 -10.71
N HIS A 205 -2.61 19.16 -9.69
CA HIS A 205 -3.28 20.06 -8.75
C HIS A 205 -4.35 19.42 -7.83
N VAL A 206 -4.50 18.10 -7.83
CA VAL A 206 -5.47 17.41 -6.97
C VAL A 206 -5.00 17.35 -5.52
N PHE A 207 -3.71 17.08 -5.31
CA PHE A 207 -3.17 16.80 -3.98
C PHE A 207 -2.48 18.02 -3.37
N THR A 208 -3.29 18.88 -2.75
CA THR A 208 -2.84 20.05 -1.98
C THR A 208 -2.71 19.75 -0.48
N ARG A 209 -1.89 20.51 0.25
CA ARG A 209 -1.89 20.46 1.72
C ARG A 209 -3.19 21.05 2.28
N THR A 210 -3.66 20.53 3.41
CA THR A 210 -4.80 21.12 4.13
C THR A 210 -4.38 21.51 5.53
N PHE A 211 -4.64 22.76 5.90
CA PHE A 211 -4.28 23.27 7.22
C PHE A 211 -5.14 22.64 8.32
N PHE A 212 -6.41 22.37 8.02
CA PHE A 212 -7.33 21.65 8.89
C PHE A 212 -7.97 20.54 8.05
N PRO A 213 -7.97 19.27 8.51
CA PRO A 213 -7.68 18.79 9.87
C PRO A 213 -6.21 18.42 10.17
N ASP A 214 -5.31 18.54 9.20
CA ASP A 214 -3.98 17.96 9.29
C ASP A 214 -2.88 18.91 9.79
N ALA A 215 -3.24 20.05 10.39
CA ALA A 215 -2.30 21.07 10.88
C ALA A 215 -1.27 21.54 9.83
N GLY A 216 -1.61 21.44 8.54
CA GLY A 216 -0.72 21.76 7.42
C GLY A 216 0.23 20.63 7.02
N MET A 217 0.21 19.51 7.75
CA MET A 217 0.93 18.28 7.39
C MET A 217 0.18 17.52 6.29
N THR A 218 0.91 16.85 5.41
CA THR A 218 0.32 15.85 4.52
C THR A 218 0.28 14.51 5.26
N THR A 219 -0.86 13.82 5.26
CA THR A 219 -1.02 12.48 5.89
C THR A 219 -1.43 11.41 4.87
N PRO A 220 -1.09 10.13 5.09
CA PRO A 220 -1.53 9.03 4.23
C PRO A 220 -3.05 8.98 4.05
N ARG A 221 -3.81 9.19 5.13
CA ARG A 221 -5.28 9.26 5.09
C ARG A 221 -5.79 10.40 4.22
N GLN A 222 -5.13 11.55 4.27
CA GLN A 222 -5.54 12.72 3.48
C GLN A 222 -5.36 12.47 1.97
N ILE A 223 -4.19 11.97 1.55
CA ILE A 223 -3.93 11.71 0.13
C ILE A 223 -4.85 10.61 -0.42
N THR A 224 -5.10 9.54 0.34
CA THR A 224 -6.00 8.46 -0.12
C THR A 224 -7.45 8.93 -0.19
N SER A 225 -7.91 9.71 0.79
CA SER A 225 -9.25 10.30 0.77
C SER A 225 -9.45 11.23 -0.44
N LYS A 226 -8.42 12.01 -0.80
CA LYS A 226 -8.47 12.86 -2.00
C LYS A 226 -8.51 12.05 -3.29
N LEU A 227 -7.73 10.97 -3.39
CA LEU A 227 -7.75 10.08 -4.55
C LEU A 227 -9.13 9.43 -4.72
N VAL A 228 -9.72 8.90 -3.64
CA VAL A 228 -11.07 8.31 -3.68
C VAL A 228 -12.11 9.36 -4.09
N HIS A 229 -12.02 10.58 -3.56
CA HIS A 229 -12.95 11.64 -3.91
C HIS A 229 -12.79 12.11 -5.36
N TYR A 230 -11.56 12.17 -5.85
CA TYR A 230 -11.26 12.48 -7.25
C TYR A 230 -11.84 11.40 -8.18
N ALA A 231 -11.54 10.12 -7.92
CA ALA A 231 -12.00 9.00 -8.74
C ALA A 231 -13.54 8.89 -8.82
N LYS A 232 -14.27 9.31 -7.78
CA LYS A 232 -15.75 9.40 -7.82
C LYS A 232 -16.27 10.36 -8.90
N LYS A 233 -15.49 11.40 -9.22
CA LYS A 233 -15.80 12.37 -10.28
C LYS A 233 -15.13 12.03 -11.61
N HIS A 234 -14.10 11.18 -11.56
CA HIS A 234 -13.20 10.84 -12.65
C HIS A 234 -13.12 9.30 -12.81
N PRO A 235 -14.20 8.64 -13.29
CA PRO A 235 -14.25 7.19 -13.43
C PRO A 235 -13.19 6.62 -14.39
N GLU A 236 -12.63 7.46 -15.27
CA GLU A 236 -11.48 7.14 -16.12
C GLU A 236 -10.22 6.75 -15.33
N THR A 237 -10.14 7.13 -14.05
CA THR A 237 -9.03 6.72 -13.15
C THR A 237 -9.00 5.20 -12.91
N LYS A 238 -10.11 4.50 -13.18
CA LYS A 238 -10.34 3.06 -12.92
C LYS A 238 -9.90 2.61 -11.51
N LEU A 239 -10.18 3.45 -10.52
CA LEU A 239 -9.74 3.22 -9.13
C LEU A 239 -10.28 1.88 -8.60
N SER A 240 -9.36 1.03 -8.15
CA SER A 240 -9.65 -0.24 -7.48
C SER A 240 -8.91 -0.26 -6.14
N ILE A 241 -9.52 -0.85 -5.10
CA ILE A 241 -8.94 -0.85 -3.76
C ILE A 241 -8.80 -2.30 -3.31
N PHE A 242 -7.63 -2.62 -2.76
CA PHE A 242 -7.29 -3.94 -2.26
C PHE A 242 -6.67 -3.85 -0.86
N ALA A 243 -6.86 -4.88 -0.05
CA ALA A 243 -6.16 -5.05 1.22
C ALA A 243 -5.02 -6.05 1.05
N ILE A 244 -3.83 -5.70 1.52
CA ILE A 244 -2.71 -6.63 1.70
C ILE A 244 -2.65 -6.93 3.20
N PRO A 245 -2.88 -8.20 3.61
CA PRO A 245 -3.04 -8.54 5.01
C PRO A 245 -1.71 -8.48 5.77
N GLN A 246 -1.80 -8.23 7.07
CA GLN A 246 -0.65 -8.42 7.96
C GLN A 246 -0.44 -9.91 8.20
N ILE A 247 0.77 -10.42 7.94
CA ILE A 247 1.11 -11.81 8.26
C ILE A 247 1.12 -11.99 9.78
N PRO A 248 0.38 -12.98 10.31
CA PRO A 248 0.25 -13.16 11.74
C PRO A 248 1.53 -13.70 12.40
N GLY A 249 1.68 -13.45 13.70
CA GLY A 249 2.63 -14.14 14.60
C GLY A 249 3.76 -13.30 15.16
N TYR A 250 4.14 -12.18 14.52
CA TYR A 250 5.24 -11.34 14.99
C TYR A 250 4.76 -10.20 15.90
N ARG A 251 3.86 -9.34 15.39
CA ARG A 251 3.31 -8.21 16.13
C ARG A 251 1.81 -8.35 16.32
N HIS A 252 1.28 -7.54 17.26
CA HIS A 252 -0.15 -7.28 17.31
C HIS A 252 -0.64 -6.72 15.98
N LEU A 253 -1.92 -6.95 15.70
CA LEU A 253 -2.56 -6.40 14.51
C LEU A 253 -2.45 -4.88 14.51
N SER A 254 -2.12 -4.32 13.36
CA SER A 254 -2.10 -2.88 13.16
C SER A 254 -3.48 -2.27 13.37
N HIS A 255 -3.49 -0.96 13.59
CA HIS A 255 -4.71 -0.18 13.74
C HIS A 255 -4.78 0.87 12.65
N ALA A 256 -5.99 1.21 12.25
CA ALA A 256 -6.16 2.03 11.05
C ALA A 256 -5.74 3.50 11.19
N ASN A 257 -5.33 4.08 10.06
CA ASN A 257 -4.79 5.44 9.97
C ASN A 257 -5.78 6.52 10.42
N MET A 258 -5.22 7.55 11.06
CA MET A 258 -5.94 8.74 11.51
C MET A 258 -5.39 10.01 10.85
N SER A 259 -6.24 11.04 10.79
CA SER A 259 -5.77 12.41 10.54
C SER A 259 -4.97 12.92 11.74
N VAL A 260 -4.25 14.04 11.59
CA VAL A 260 -3.56 14.67 12.73
C VAL A 260 -4.56 15.04 13.82
N SER A 261 -5.72 15.62 13.47
CA SER A 261 -6.79 15.91 14.42
C SER A 261 -7.29 14.66 15.16
N GLY A 262 -7.52 13.56 14.43
CA GLY A 262 -7.98 12.30 15.01
C GLY A 262 -6.94 11.68 15.95
N SER A 263 -5.66 11.76 15.58
CA SER A 263 -4.55 11.37 16.46
C SER A 263 -4.60 12.14 17.77
N LEU A 264 -4.64 13.47 17.72
CA LEU A 264 -4.60 14.32 18.92
C LEU A 264 -5.81 14.11 19.84
N MET A 265 -6.98 13.76 19.29
CA MET A 265 -8.21 13.55 20.08
C MET A 265 -8.35 12.15 20.68
N THR A 266 -7.68 11.15 20.10
CA THR A 266 -7.79 9.74 20.55
C THR A 266 -6.59 9.30 21.41
N THR A 267 -5.57 10.14 21.53
CA THR A 267 -4.37 9.89 22.34
C THR A 267 -4.38 10.70 23.64
N ALA A 268 -3.44 10.41 24.54
CA ALA A 268 -3.27 11.14 25.80
C ALA A 268 -3.02 12.66 25.62
N TYR A 269 -2.70 13.11 24.40
CA TYR A 269 -2.53 14.52 24.07
C TYR A 269 -3.83 15.35 24.18
N ALA A 270 -5.00 14.71 24.13
CA ALA A 270 -6.28 15.43 24.24
C ALA A 270 -6.43 16.18 25.57
N ILE A 271 -5.95 15.59 26.68
CA ILE A 271 -6.05 16.14 28.04
C ILE A 271 -5.27 17.46 28.17
N PRO A 272 -3.95 17.51 27.90
CA PRO A 272 -3.22 18.78 27.98
C PRO A 272 -3.75 19.81 26.98
N ILE A 273 -4.17 19.42 25.77
CA ILE A 273 -4.74 20.37 24.79
C ILE A 273 -6.03 21.00 25.34
N ALA A 274 -6.92 20.21 25.97
CA ALA A 274 -8.15 20.73 26.55
C ALA A 274 -7.89 21.68 27.74
N ILE A 275 -6.84 21.42 28.53
CA ILE A 275 -6.43 22.29 29.65
C ILE A 275 -5.88 23.61 29.14
N PHE A 276 -4.97 23.60 28.16
CA PHE A 276 -4.27 24.80 27.71
C PHE A 276 -5.03 25.59 26.63
N ASN A 277 -5.84 24.91 25.79
CA ASN A 277 -6.63 25.54 24.74
C ASN A 277 -7.96 24.78 24.48
N PRO A 278 -9.00 25.05 25.28
CA PRO A 278 -10.28 24.33 25.18
C PRO A 278 -11.02 24.59 23.85
N TYR A 279 -10.82 25.75 23.22
CA TYR A 279 -11.40 26.05 21.90
C TYR A 279 -10.78 25.19 20.80
N LEU A 280 -9.45 25.02 20.82
CA LEU A 280 -8.75 24.12 19.91
C LEU A 280 -9.20 22.67 20.14
N ALA A 281 -9.30 22.23 21.41
CA ALA A 281 -9.81 20.90 21.74
C ALA A 281 -11.24 20.68 21.20
N GLY A 282 -12.14 21.65 21.40
CA GLY A 282 -13.50 21.60 20.87
C GLY A 282 -13.54 21.49 19.34
N GLY A 283 -12.73 22.29 18.64
CA GLY A 283 -12.63 22.22 17.17
C GLY A 283 -12.10 20.88 16.66
N LEU A 284 -11.04 20.36 17.27
CA LEU A 284 -10.49 19.04 16.96
C LEU A 284 -11.48 17.91 17.26
N PHE A 285 -12.23 18.02 18.35
CA PHE A 285 -13.25 17.05 18.74
C PHE A 285 -14.41 17.00 17.74
N ILE A 286 -14.94 18.15 17.33
CA ILE A 286 -15.99 18.23 16.31
C ILE A 286 -15.49 17.66 14.98
N ASP A 287 -14.28 17.97 14.54
CA ASP A 287 -13.71 17.39 13.32
C ASP A 287 -13.48 15.87 13.44
N TYR A 288 -13.07 15.37 14.60
CA TYR A 288 -13.01 13.94 14.84
C TYR A 288 -14.40 13.28 14.73
N LEU A 289 -15.45 13.88 15.28
CA LEU A 289 -16.81 13.37 15.16
C LEU A 289 -17.33 13.40 13.72
N VAL A 290 -17.06 14.49 13.00
CA VAL A 290 -17.55 14.69 11.63
C VAL A 290 -16.73 13.86 10.63
N ARG A 291 -15.40 14.00 10.65
CA ARG A 291 -14.49 13.44 9.64
C ARG A 291 -13.68 12.24 10.12
N GLY A 292 -13.31 12.21 11.40
CA GLY A 292 -12.52 11.14 12.01
C GLY A 292 -13.27 9.81 12.06
N ARG A 293 -14.58 9.84 12.32
CA ARG A 293 -15.49 8.68 12.40
C ARG A 293 -16.12 8.20 11.08
N PHE A 294 -15.84 8.84 9.94
CA PHE A 294 -16.47 8.40 8.68
C PHE A 294 -16.18 6.92 8.38
N PRO A 295 -17.17 6.16 7.88
CA PRO A 295 -16.98 4.77 7.47
C PRO A 295 -15.86 4.70 6.45
N ARG A 296 -14.89 3.82 6.70
CA ARG A 296 -13.80 3.60 5.76
C ARG A 296 -14.39 2.83 4.58
N SER A 297 -14.60 3.51 3.46
CA SER A 297 -15.15 2.89 2.25
C SER A 297 -14.28 1.76 1.68
N TYR A 298 -13.10 1.54 2.26
CA TYR A 298 -12.14 0.50 1.94
C TYR A 298 -12.09 -0.64 2.97
N GLU A 299 -12.90 -0.65 4.03
CA GLU A 299 -12.90 -1.75 5.03
C GLU A 299 -13.38 -3.10 4.48
N HIS A 300 -14.15 -3.08 3.38
CA HIS A 300 -14.72 -4.28 2.73
C HIS A 300 -14.08 -4.58 1.36
N CYS A 301 -12.84 -4.12 1.13
CA CYS A 301 -12.15 -4.42 -0.12
C CYS A 301 -11.67 -5.88 -0.18
N PRO A 302 -11.52 -6.46 -1.39
CA PRO A 302 -10.88 -7.75 -1.58
C PRO A 302 -9.49 -7.78 -0.94
N THR A 303 -9.15 -8.91 -0.33
CA THR A 303 -7.81 -9.14 0.20
C THR A 303 -6.98 -9.82 -0.87
N LEU A 304 -5.74 -9.36 -1.07
CA LEU A 304 -4.77 -9.99 -1.95
C LEU A 304 -3.81 -10.83 -1.12
N GLU A 305 -3.88 -12.15 -1.30
CA GLU A 305 -2.87 -13.05 -0.78
C GLU A 305 -1.53 -12.87 -1.52
N PRO A 306 -0.40 -13.32 -0.97
CA PRO A 306 0.92 -13.17 -1.61
C PRO A 306 0.99 -13.67 -3.06
N SER A 307 0.29 -14.76 -3.37
CA SER A 307 0.20 -15.33 -4.73
C SER A 307 -0.67 -14.51 -5.69
N GLU A 308 -1.51 -13.61 -5.16
CA GLU A 308 -2.49 -12.82 -5.91
C GLU A 308 -2.00 -11.39 -6.16
N LEU A 309 -0.78 -11.03 -5.73
CA LEU A 309 -0.23 -9.69 -5.94
C LEU A 309 -0.10 -9.28 -7.41
N ALA A 310 -0.09 -10.25 -8.34
CA ALA A 310 -0.19 -9.99 -9.77
C ALA A 310 -1.48 -9.24 -10.16
N GLU A 311 -2.54 -9.26 -9.34
CA GLU A 311 -3.74 -8.44 -9.55
C GLU A 311 -3.48 -6.93 -9.46
N LEU A 312 -2.37 -6.51 -8.83
CA LEU A 312 -1.91 -5.12 -8.88
C LEU A 312 -1.37 -4.72 -10.26
N ASN A 313 -1.10 -5.70 -11.14
CA ASN A 313 -0.57 -5.53 -12.49
C ASN A 313 -1.62 -5.79 -13.58
N ASP A 314 -2.69 -6.49 -13.24
CA ASP A 314 -3.75 -6.86 -14.19
C ASP A 314 -4.86 -5.79 -14.23
N GLU A 315 -5.40 -5.54 -15.43
CA GLU A 315 -6.64 -4.78 -15.54
C GLU A 315 -7.75 -5.42 -14.68
N PRO A 316 -8.65 -4.63 -14.06
CA PRO A 316 -9.75 -5.18 -13.28
C PRO A 316 -10.60 -6.10 -14.16
N ARG A 317 -10.56 -7.41 -13.89
CA ARG A 317 -11.57 -8.36 -14.38
C ARG A 317 -12.85 -8.13 -13.59
N PHE A 318 -13.66 -7.16 -13.99
CA PHE A 318 -15.05 -7.17 -13.54
C PHE A 318 -15.73 -8.41 -14.14
N PRO A 319 -16.33 -9.30 -13.33
CA PRO A 319 -17.34 -10.18 -13.89
C PRO A 319 -18.45 -9.31 -14.49
N PRO A 320 -19.00 -9.63 -15.68
CA PRO A 320 -20.14 -8.90 -16.21
C PRO A 320 -21.24 -8.87 -15.15
N ALA A 321 -21.97 -7.75 -15.07
CA ALA A 321 -23.04 -7.47 -14.11
C ALA A 321 -24.29 -8.37 -14.25
N SER A 322 -24.10 -9.64 -14.61
CA SER A 322 -25.11 -10.68 -14.78
C SER A 322 -24.66 -11.98 -14.10
N ALA A 323 -24.32 -11.90 -12.82
CA ALA A 323 -24.18 -13.07 -11.96
C ALA A 323 -24.56 -12.71 -10.52
N ALA A 324 -25.82 -12.31 -10.31
CA ALA A 324 -26.42 -12.46 -8.99
C ALA A 324 -26.42 -13.96 -8.64
N PRO A 325 -25.92 -14.39 -7.47
CA PRO A 325 -26.05 -15.78 -7.08
C PRO A 325 -27.53 -16.07 -6.83
N ALA A 326 -28.09 -16.98 -7.62
CA ALA A 326 -29.35 -17.60 -7.28
C ALA A 326 -29.17 -18.33 -5.94
N LEU A 327 -29.85 -17.83 -4.90
CA LEU A 327 -30.10 -18.56 -3.66
C LEU A 327 -30.82 -19.87 -4.02
N GLN A 328 -30.07 -20.97 -4.15
CA GLN A 328 -30.63 -22.31 -4.12
C GLN A 328 -30.50 -22.87 -2.71
N SER A 329 -31.62 -22.77 -1.99
CA SER A 329 -31.90 -23.45 -0.75
C SER A 329 -31.74 -24.96 -0.93
N ARG A 330 -30.61 -25.53 -0.49
CA ARG A 330 -30.49 -26.98 -0.35
C ARG A 330 -31.00 -27.38 1.04
N VAL A 331 -32.32 -27.57 1.11
CA VAL A 331 -32.91 -28.44 2.14
C VAL A 331 -32.42 -29.85 1.86
N THR A 332 -31.66 -30.42 2.79
CA THR A 332 -31.58 -31.88 2.90
C THR A 332 -31.62 -32.22 4.37
N SER A 333 -32.83 -32.61 4.78
CA SER A 333 -33.14 -33.28 6.03
C SER A 333 -32.41 -34.62 6.07
N THR A 334 -31.62 -34.86 7.12
CA THR A 334 -31.46 -36.20 7.69
C THR A 334 -31.01 -36.07 9.13
N ALA A 335 -31.97 -36.21 10.05
CA ALA A 335 -31.70 -36.43 11.47
C ALA A 335 -31.21 -37.88 11.69
N PRO A 336 -30.39 -38.10 12.73
CA PRO A 336 -30.80 -39.07 13.75
C PRO A 336 -30.81 -38.49 15.17
N GLN A 337 -31.63 -39.12 16.01
CA GLN A 337 -32.04 -38.77 17.37
C GLN A 337 -30.94 -38.87 18.46
N PRO A 338 -31.21 -38.34 19.69
CA PRO A 338 -30.19 -37.95 20.67
C PRO A 338 -29.78 -39.08 21.62
N GLY A 339 -28.46 -39.23 21.81
CA GLY A 339 -27.87 -40.01 22.90
C GLY A 339 -27.18 -39.08 23.90
N ALA A 340 -27.59 -39.18 25.16
CA ALA A 340 -27.11 -38.38 26.28
C ALA A 340 -25.64 -38.68 26.63
N ALA A 341 -24.84 -37.63 26.87
CA ALA A 341 -23.60 -37.71 27.65
C ALA A 341 -23.27 -36.33 28.27
N THR A 342 -23.48 -36.31 29.58
CA THR A 342 -22.90 -35.53 30.68
C THR A 342 -21.84 -34.45 30.35
N ILE A 343 -22.12 -33.23 30.81
CA ILE A 343 -21.16 -32.11 30.88
C ILE A 343 -20.39 -32.22 32.21
N GLU A 344 -19.06 -32.33 32.15
CA GLU A 344 -18.17 -31.97 33.27
C GLU A 344 -17.45 -30.65 32.95
N PRO A 345 -17.29 -29.74 33.94
CA PRO A 345 -16.68 -28.43 33.72
C PRO A 345 -15.15 -28.51 33.84
N ILE A 346 -14.42 -28.15 32.77
CA ILE A 346 -12.97 -27.95 32.87
C ILE A 346 -12.68 -26.50 33.27
N ALA A 347 -12.02 -26.43 34.42
CA ALA A 347 -11.63 -25.24 35.15
C ALA A 347 -10.74 -24.28 34.34
N LEU A 348 -11.07 -23.00 34.49
CA LEU A 348 -10.26 -21.83 34.21
C LEU A 348 -8.93 -21.94 34.99
N LYS A 349 -7.80 -22.02 34.29
CA LYS A 349 -6.49 -21.74 34.88
C LYS A 349 -5.86 -20.55 34.18
N GLU A 350 -5.59 -19.55 35.01
CA GLU A 350 -4.84 -18.34 34.74
C GLU A 350 -3.49 -18.65 34.09
N ALA A 351 -3.13 -17.86 33.08
CA ALA A 351 -1.76 -17.70 32.64
C ALA A 351 -1.48 -16.19 32.52
N ILE A 352 -1.07 -15.62 33.64
CA ILE A 352 -0.32 -14.36 33.70
C ILE A 352 1.09 -14.68 33.19
N GLY A 353 1.52 -14.00 32.12
CA GLY A 353 2.84 -14.19 31.51
C GLY A 353 3.35 -12.90 30.88
N SER A 354 4.09 -12.14 31.69
CA SER A 354 5.14 -11.15 31.39
C SER A 354 5.34 -10.67 29.94
N HIS A 355 5.17 -9.36 29.76
CA HIS A 355 5.67 -8.57 28.63
C HIS A 355 7.15 -8.22 28.81
N GLU A 356 7.98 -8.53 27.80
CA GLU A 356 9.19 -7.77 27.40
C GLU A 356 9.37 -7.82 25.87
#